data_AF-A0A2H9ZTR4-F1
#
_entry.id   AF-A0A2H9ZTR4-F1
#
_cell.length_a   1.000
_cell.length_b   1.000
_cell.length_c   1.000
_cell.angle_alpha   90.00
_cell.angle_beta   90.00
_cell.angle_gamma   90.00
#
_symmetry.space_group_name_H-M   'P 1'
#
loop_
_entity.id
_entity.type
_entity.pdbx_description
1 polymer ?
#
loop_
_entity_poly.entity_id
_entity_poly.type
_entity_poly.pdbx_seq_one_letter_code
_entity_poly.pdbx_strand_id
1 'polypeptide(L)'
;MPATTTIIGALLGLGTQMYSNALRKLPYMRHPWEHVLGMGLGAIFVNQLVKWDEKLKEDLDKMLDKAKAASERRYFDEGED
;
A
#
# COMPACT_ATOMS: atom_id res chain seq x y z
N MET A 1 -9.96 -8.61 4.63
CA MET A 1 -11.07 -8.91 3.70
C MET A 1 -10.58 -8.71 2.27
N PRO A 2 -10.17 -9.77 1.55
CA PRO A 2 -9.56 -9.68 0.22
C PRO A 2 -10.51 -9.12 -0.86
N ALA A 3 -11.82 -9.24 -0.66
CA ALA A 3 -12.81 -8.68 -1.59
C ALA A 3 -12.84 -7.15 -1.54
N THR A 4 -12.76 -6.55 -0.36
CA THR A 4 -12.82 -5.09 -0.19
C THR A 4 -11.60 -4.40 -0.81
N THR A 5 -10.39 -4.94 -0.60
CA THR A 5 -9.14 -4.41 -1.20
C THR A 5 -9.15 -4.50 -2.71
N THR A 6 -9.69 -5.60 -3.25
CA THR A 6 -9.86 -5.80 -4.69
C THR A 6 -10.85 -4.81 -5.30
N ILE A 7 -12.00 -4.58 -4.64
CA ILE A 7 -13.01 -3.61 -5.10
C ILE A 7 -12.45 -2.18 -5.06
N ILE A 8 -11.77 -1.80 -3.96
CA ILE A 8 -11.14 -0.48 -3.85
C ILE A 8 -10.07 -0.29 -4.92
N GLY A 9 -9.24 -1.30 -5.16
CA GLY A 9 -8.23 -1.26 -6.22
C GLY A 9 -8.83 -1.16 -7.61
N ALA A 10 -9.92 -1.88 -7.89
CA ALA A 10 -10.63 -1.78 -9.15
C ALA A 10 -11.22 -0.38 -9.37
N LEU A 11 -11.90 0.19 -8.35
CA LEU A 11 -12.46 1.54 -8.42
C LEU A 11 -11.38 2.61 -8.58
N LEU A 12 -10.23 2.45 -7.91
CA LEU A 12 -9.07 3.33 -8.07
C LEU A 12 -8.56 3.28 -9.51
N GLY A 13 -8.36 2.08 -10.07
CA GLY A 13 -7.90 1.87 -11.43
C GLY A 13 -8.85 2.45 -12.49
N LEU A 14 -10.15 2.27 -12.30
CA LEU A 14 -11.19 2.88 -13.13
C LEU A 14 -11.15 4.41 -13.02
N GLY A 15 -11.10 4.94 -11.79
CA GLY A 15 -11.05 6.37 -11.53
C GLY A 15 -9.81 7.04 -12.16
N THR A 16 -8.64 6.41 -12.06
CA THR A 16 -7.40 6.90 -12.69
C THR A 16 -7.52 6.98 -14.21
N GLN A 17 -8.16 5.99 -14.85
CA GLN A 17 -8.34 6.01 -16.30
C GLN A 17 -9.41 6.99 -16.77
N MET A 18 -10.54 7.08 -16.07
CA MET A 18 -11.54 8.11 -16.33
C MET A 18 -10.95 9.50 -16.16
N TYR A 19 -10.11 9.72 -15.15
CA TYR A 19 -9.40 10.97 -14.92
C TYR A 19 -8.40 11.27 -16.04
N SER A 20 -7.65 10.27 -16.51
CA SER A 20 -6.75 10.43 -17.66
C SER A 20 -7.47 10.90 -18.92
N ASN A 21 -8.63 10.29 -19.22
CA ASN A 21 -9.46 10.68 -20.36
C ASN A 21 -10.08 12.08 -20.18
N ALA A 22 -10.51 12.41 -18.96
CA ALA A 22 -11.04 13.73 -18.61
C ALA A 22 -10.00 14.84 -18.84
N LEU A 23 -8.76 14.64 -18.41
CA LEU A 23 -7.67 15.59 -18.62
C LEU A 23 -7.36 15.84 -20.09
N ARG A 24 -7.53 14.82 -20.94
CA ARG A 24 -7.31 14.96 -22.38
C ARG A 24 -8.50 15.59 -23.11
N LYS A 25 -9.60 15.91 -22.40
CA LYS A 25 -10.89 16.36 -22.95
C LYS A 25 -11.54 15.36 -23.93
N LEU A 26 -11.23 14.06 -23.78
CA LEU A 26 -11.84 13.01 -24.59
C LEU A 26 -13.07 12.41 -23.88
N PRO A 27 -14.02 11.81 -24.62
CA PRO A 27 -15.15 11.13 -24.02
C PRO A 27 -14.67 10.07 -23.02
N TYR A 28 -15.29 10.04 -21.83
CA TYR A 28 -14.84 9.24 -20.68
C TYR A 28 -14.59 7.75 -21.00
N MET A 29 -15.38 7.17 -21.91
CA MET A 29 -15.32 5.75 -22.29
C MET A 29 -14.80 5.51 -23.71
N ARG A 30 -13.88 6.35 -24.23
CA ARG A 30 -13.36 6.16 -25.59
C ARG A 30 -12.76 4.77 -25.83
N HIS A 31 -12.07 4.21 -24.84
CA HIS A 31 -11.49 2.86 -24.88
C HIS A 31 -11.97 2.04 -23.67
N PRO A 32 -13.13 1.37 -23.75
CA PRO A 32 -13.72 0.64 -22.61
C PRO A 32 -12.84 -0.49 -22.09
N TRP A 33 -12.03 -1.10 -22.96
CA TRP A 33 -11.09 -2.18 -22.60
C TRP A 33 -9.87 -1.69 -21.84
N GLU A 34 -9.45 -0.44 -22.05
CA GLU A 34 -8.41 0.15 -21.21
C GLU A 34 -8.90 0.17 -19.76
N HIS A 35 -10.17 0.53 -19.51
CA HIS A 35 -10.71 0.62 -18.14
C HIS A 35 -10.70 -0.74 -17.43
N VAL A 36 -10.92 -1.82 -18.17
CA VAL A 36 -10.82 -3.20 -17.64
C VAL A 36 -9.38 -3.54 -17.26
N LEU A 37 -8.40 -3.15 -18.08
CA LEU A 37 -6.98 -3.28 -17.74
C LEU A 37 -6.61 -2.41 -16.53
N GLY A 38 -7.13 -1.19 -16.45
CA GLY A 38 -6.92 -0.27 -15.33
C GLY A 38 -7.49 -0.84 -14.02
N MET A 39 -8.70 -1.38 -14.04
CA MET A 39 -9.31 -2.07 -12.90
C MET A 39 -8.49 -3.28 -12.46
N GLY A 40 -8.04 -4.11 -13.40
CA GLY A 40 -7.20 -5.27 -13.10
C GLY A 40 -5.87 -4.90 -12.46
N LEU A 41 -5.18 -3.90 -13.03
CA LEU A 41 -3.92 -3.39 -12.47
C LEU A 41 -4.12 -2.74 -11.10
N GLY A 42 -5.17 -1.93 -10.93
CA GLY A 42 -5.49 -1.30 -9.66
C GLY A 42 -5.82 -2.31 -8.56
N ALA A 43 -6.55 -3.38 -8.88
CA ALA A 43 -6.85 -4.48 -7.95
C ALA A 43 -5.59 -5.24 -7.50
N ILE A 44 -4.69 -5.55 -8.43
CA ILE A 44 -3.40 -6.20 -8.11
C ILE A 44 -2.55 -5.26 -7.25
N PHE A 45 -2.46 -3.99 -7.63
CA PHE A 45 -1.66 -2.98 -6.95
C PHE A 45 -2.09 -2.80 -5.49
N VAL A 46 -3.38 -2.59 -5.23
CA VAL A 46 -3.88 -2.40 -3.86
C VAL A 46 -3.72 -3.65 -3.01
N ASN A 47 -3.92 -4.85 -3.58
CA ASN A 47 -3.67 -6.09 -2.86
C ASN A 47 -2.18 -6.27 -2.52
N GLN A 48 -1.27 -5.88 -3.42
CA GLN A 48 0.17 -5.93 -3.16
C GLN A 48 0.58 -4.89 -2.11
N LEU A 49 0.00 -3.70 -2.15
CA LEU A 49 0.25 -2.61 -1.20
C LEU A 49 -0.15 -3.03 0.22
N VAL A 50 -1.31 -3.65 0.40
CA VAL A 50 -1.76 -4.14 1.71
C VAL A 50 -0.82 -5.21 2.28
N LYS A 51 -0.39 -6.17 1.45
CA LYS A 51 0.62 -7.16 1.87
C LYS A 51 1.94 -6.50 2.27
N TRP A 52 2.32 -5.43 1.57
CA TRP A 52 3.54 -4.70 1.89
C TRP A 52 3.41 -3.92 3.20
N ASP A 53 2.26 -3.30 3.46
CA ASP A 53 1.96 -2.61 4.73
C ASP A 53 2.04 -3.56 5.94
N GLU A 54 1.51 -4.78 5.81
CA GLU A 54 1.62 -5.82 6.85
C GLU A 54 3.08 -6.17 7.16
N LYS A 55 3.89 -6.37 6.11
CA LYS A 55 5.32 -6.65 6.28
C LYS A 55 6.08 -5.48 6.90
N LEU A 56 5.76 -4.25 6.48
CA LEU A 56 6.36 -3.03 7.01
C LEU A 56 6.06 -2.84 8.51
N LYS A 57 4.84 -3.16 8.95
CA LYS A 57 4.50 -3.14 10.39
C LYS A 57 5.31 -4.15 11.18
N GLU A 58 5.43 -5.38 10.68
CA GLU A 58 6.23 -6.41 11.34
C GLU A 58 7.71 -6.04 11.44
N ASP A 59 8.27 -5.48 10.37
CA ASP A 59 9.67 -5.01 10.37
C ASP A 59 9.86 -3.79 11.28
N LEU A 60 8.87 -2.89 11.38
CA LEU A 60 8.89 -1.76 12.30
C LEU A 60 8.87 -2.20 13.76
N ASP A 61 8.00 -3.14 14.13
CA ASP A 61 7.93 -3.68 15.49
C ASP A 61 9.27 -4.32 15.89
N LYS A 62 9.89 -5.09 14.99
CA LYS A 62 11.23 -5.65 15.23
C LYS A 62 12.30 -4.59 15.42
N MET A 63 12.24 -3.47 14.69
CA MET A 63 13.18 -2.36 14.87
C MET A 63 12.95 -1.63 16.18
N LEU A 64 11.70 -1.46 16.59
CA LEU A 64 11.34 -0.85 17.87
C LEU A 64 11.83 -1.70 19.05
N ASP A 65 11.62 -3.01 19.00
CA ASP A 65 12.09 -3.95 20.03
C ASP A 65 13.63 -3.97 20.11
N LYS A 66 14.32 -3.96 18.97
CA LYS A 66 15.78 -3.85 18.92
C LYS A 66 16.26 -2.53 19.51
N ALA A 67 15.60 -1.42 19.18
CA ALA A 67 15.95 -0.10 19.71
C ALA A 67 15.77 -0.07 21.24
N LYS A 68 14.64 -0.59 21.75
CA LYS A 68 14.38 -0.68 23.19
C LYS A 68 15.39 -1.56 23.91
N ALA A 69 15.70 -2.74 23.38
CA ALA A 69 16.71 -3.63 23.96
C ALA A 69 18.14 -3.05 23.90
N ALA A 70 18.44 -2.18 22.93
CA ALA A 70 19.70 -1.45 22.88
C ALA A 70 19.75 -0.33 23.95
N SER A 71 18.64 0.37 24.19
CA SER A 71 18.52 1.35 25.26
C SER A 71 18.58 0.72 26.66
N GLU A 72 17.92 -0.42 26.88
CA GLU A 72 17.94 -1.13 28.16
C GLU A 72 19.35 -1.65 28.49
N ARG A 73 20.08 -2.22 27.51
CA ARG A 73 21.49 -2.62 27.70
C ARG A 73 22.40 -1.47 28.11
N ARG A 74 22.15 -0.26 27.64
CA ARG A 74 22.93 0.91 28.03
C ARG A 74 22.73 1.32 29.50
N TYR A 75 21.54 1.10 30.06
CA TYR A 75 21.24 1.49 31.44
C TYR A 75 21.76 0.49 32.48
N PHE A 76 21.87 -0.80 32.14
CA PHE A 76 22.38 -1.82 33.07
C PHE A 76 23.91 -1.83 33.17
N ASP A 77 24.64 -1.37 32.16
CA ASP A 77 26.11 -1.32 32.14
C ASP A 77 26.67 -0.09 32.89
N GLU A 78 25.90 1.00 33.05
CA GLU A 78 26.29 2.21 33.81
C GLU A 78 25.99 2.11 35.32
N GLY A 79 25.42 1.00 35.80
CA GLY A 79 24.97 0.82 37.19
C GLY A 79 25.79 -0.15 38.05
N GLU A 80 26.87 -0.73 37.50
CA GLU A 80 27.67 -1.79 38.14
C GLU A 80 29.09 -1.35 38.57
N ASP A 81 29.34 -0.03 38.68
CA ASP A 81 30.60 0.55 39.21
C ASP A 81 30.43 1.26 40.57
#